data_AF-A0A0Q9MQR4-F1
#
_entry.id   AF-A0A0Q9MQR4-F1
#
_cell.length_a   1.000
_cell.length_b   1.000
_cell.length_c   1.000
_cell.angle_alpha   90.00
_cell.angle_beta   90.00
_cell.angle_gamma   90.00
#
_symmetry.space_group_name_H-M   'P 1'
#
loop_
_entity.id
_entity.type
_entity.pdbx_description
1 polymer ?
#
loop_
_entity_poly.entity_id
_entity_poly.type
_entity_poly.pdbx_seq_one_letter_code
_entity_poly.pdbx_strand_id
1 'polypeptide(L)' 'MVEVTVKEGAQTGKVLDAAIQRVADAAQRNNIGILVTDLGPEHFIIRAHPVVPAGFVRSPATIKATSNE' A
#
# COMPACT_ATOMS: atom_id res chain seq x y z
N MET A 1 -1.12 8.05 10.82
CA MET A 1 -1.72 6.88 10.14
C MET A 1 -2.52 7.41 8.98
N VAL A 2 -2.16 7.04 7.74
CA VAL A 2 -2.94 7.42 6.56
C VAL A 2 -3.84 6.23 6.25
N GLU A 3 -5.13 6.46 6.08
CA GLU A 3 -6.07 5.42 5.65
C GLU A 3 -6.51 5.78 4.24
N VAL A 4 -6.30 4.87 3.29
CA VAL A 4 -6.65 5.11 1.88
C VAL A 4 -7.61 4.03 1.42
N THR A 5 -8.90 4.36 1.41
CA THR A 5 -9.94 3.50 0.84
C THR A 5 -9.94 3.64 -0.68
N VAL A 6 -9.80 2.54 -1.42
CA VAL A 6 -9.72 2.53 -2.88
C VAL A 6 -11.00 1.94 -3.46
N LYS A 7 -11.98 2.77 -3.82
CA LYS A 7 -13.17 2.28 -4.54
C LYS A 7 -12.87 2.03 -6.02
N GLU A 8 -13.30 0.86 -6.50
CA GLU A 8 -13.40 0.39 -7.89
C GLU A 8 -12.16 -0.18 -8.61
N GLY A 9 -12.27 -1.48 -8.93
CA GLY A 9 -12.27 -2.06 -10.29
C GLY A 9 -11.26 -1.52 -11.30
N ALA A 10 -10.28 -2.36 -11.67
CA ALA A 10 -9.25 -2.13 -12.71
C ALA A 10 -8.27 -0.96 -12.49
N GLN A 11 -8.63 0.06 -11.70
CA GLN A 11 -7.75 1.18 -11.33
C GLN A 11 -7.05 0.98 -9.98
N THR A 12 -7.36 -0.10 -9.28
CA THR A 12 -6.82 -0.43 -7.95
C THR A 12 -5.30 -0.36 -7.89
N GLY A 13 -4.59 -0.82 -8.92
CA GLY A 13 -3.13 -0.75 -8.97
C GLY A 13 -2.58 0.68 -8.99
N LYS A 14 -3.17 1.57 -9.80
CA LYS A 14 -2.74 2.97 -9.89
C LYS A 14 -3.10 3.77 -8.64
N VAL A 15 -4.28 3.53 -8.08
CA VAL A 15 -4.71 4.20 -6.85
C VAL A 15 -3.88 3.72 -5.67
N LEU A 16 -3.58 2.42 -5.59
CA LEU A 16 -2.71 1.85 -4.58
C LEU A 16 -1.30 2.42 -4.68
N ASP A 17 -0.73 2.52 -5.88
CA ASP A 17 0.60 3.10 -6.09
C ASP A 17 0.64 4.57 -5.64
N ALA A 18 -0.34 5.39 -6.05
CA ALA A 18 -0.46 6.78 -5.62
C ALA A 18 -0.59 6.91 -4.09
N ALA A 19 -1.31 5.97 -3.46
CA ALA A 19 -1.48 5.94 -2.02
C ALA A 19 -0.20 5.51 -1.28
N ILE A 20 0.54 4.54 -1.82
CA ILE A 20 1.87 4.15 -1.33
C ILE A 20 2.83 5.33 -1.42
N GLN A 21 2.86 6.06 -2.54
CA GLN A 21 3.71 7.24 -2.72
C GLN A 21 3.45 8.29 -1.62
N ARG A 22 2.18 8.56 -1.28
CA ARG A 22 1.84 9.50 -0.19
C ARG A 22 2.34 9.06 1.18
N VAL A 23 2.42 7.75 1.41
CA VAL A 23 2.90 7.17 2.68
C VAL A 23 4.42 7.00 2.67
N ALA A 24 5.04 6.90 1.50
CA ALA A 24 6.48 6.74 1.33
C ALA A 24 7.28 7.90 1.90
N ASP A 25 6.84 9.15 1.69
CA ASP A 25 7.45 10.33 2.32
C ASP A 25 7.48 10.21 3.85
N ALA A 26 6.37 9.80 4.45
CA ALA A 26 6.26 9.63 5.89
C ALA A 26 7.13 8.45 6.39
N ALA A 27 7.15 7.35 5.64
CA ALA A 27 7.94 6.16 5.95
C ALA A 27 9.45 6.46 5.89
N GLN A 28 9.89 7.16 4.84
CA GLN A 28 11.29 7.57 4.63
C GLN A 28 11.77 8.52 5.73
N ARG A 29 10.97 9.53 6.09
CA ARG A 29 11.29 10.46 7.18
C ARG A 29 11.48 9.77 8.53
N ASN A 30 10.76 8.67 8.75
CA ASN A 30 10.81 7.92 10.00
C ASN A 30 11.73 6.68 9.93
N ASN A 31 12.42 6.45 8.80
CA ASN A 31 13.24 5.26 8.57
C ASN A 31 12.50 3.94 8.86
N ILE A 32 11.25 3.85 8.39
CA ILE A 32 10.39 2.67 8.53
C ILE A 32 9.84 2.27 7.17
N GLY A 33 9.36 1.04 7.04
CA GLY A 33 8.72 0.54 5.83
C GLY A 33 7.23 0.81 5.79
N ILE A 34 6.59 0.35 4.72
CA ILE A 34 5.15 0.50 4.49
C ILE A 34 4.47 -0.86 4.62
N LEU A 35 3.40 -0.92 5.39
CA LEU A 35 2.55 -2.08 5.53
C LEU A 35 1.20 -1.81 4.86
N VAL A 36 0.87 -2.63 3.88
CA VAL A 36 -0.44 -2.70 3.23
C VAL A 36 -1.21 -3.83 3.88
N THR A 37 -2.43 -3.55 4.36
CA THR A 37 -3.35 -4.53 4.92
C THR A 37 -4.58 -4.57 4.04
N ASP A 38 -4.94 -5.75 3.55
CA ASP A 38 -6.18 -6.00 2.82
C ASP A 38 -7.29 -6.26 3.84
N LEU A 39 -8.40 -5.52 3.73
CA LEU A 39 -9.58 -5.64 4.59
C LEU A 39 -10.76 -6.31 3.88
N GLY A 40 -10.56 -6.82 2.66
CA GLY A 40 -11.62 -7.32 1.80
C GLY A 40 -11.65 -6.60 0.45
N PRO A 41 -12.66 -6.91 -0.38
CA PRO A 41 -12.75 -6.39 -1.74
C PRO A 41 -12.66 -4.86 -1.71
N GLU A 42 -11.64 -4.33 -2.39
CA GLU A 42 -11.47 -2.89 -2.63
C GLU A 42 -11.17 -2.05 -1.37
N HIS A 43 -10.83 -2.69 -0.26
CA HIS A 43 -10.53 -1.99 0.98
C HIS A 43 -9.11 -2.33 1.44
N PHE A 44 -8.23 -1.33 1.38
CA PHE A 44 -6.84 -1.44 1.82
C PHE A 44 -6.52 -0.39 2.88
N ILE A 45 -5.70 -0.75 3.87
CA ILE A 45 -5.04 0.18 4.78
C ILE A 45 -3.57 0.23 4.42
N ILE A 46 -3.03 1.44 4.22
CA ILE A 46 -1.63 1.65 3.88
C ILE A 46 -1.00 2.52 4.95
N ARG A 47 -0.05 1.97 5.71
CA ARG A 47 0.55 2.68 6.85
C ARG A 47 2.05 2.49 6.90
N ALA A 48 2.77 3.55 7.28
CA ALA A 48 4.16 3.43 7.69
C ALA A 48 4.21 2.62 8.99
N HIS A 49 5.04 1.57 9.03
CA HIS A 49 5.03 0.61 10.13
C HIS A 49 6.45 0.12 10.48
N PRO A 50 6.88 0.19 11.76
CA PRO A 50 8.26 -0.13 12.17
C PRO A 50 8.63 -1.61 12.03
N VAL A 51 7.64 -2.51 12.02
CA VAL A 51 7.88 -3.95 11.74
C VAL A 51 8.35 -4.22 10.30
N VAL A 52 8.17 -3.26 9.40
CA VAL A 52 8.63 -3.34 8.02
C VAL A 52 9.93 -2.54 7.93
N PRO A 53 11.05 -3.11 7.43
CA PRO A 53 12.29 -2.36 7.25
C PRO A 53 12.11 -1.19 6.28
N ALA A 54 12.88 -0.12 6.48
CA ALA A 54 12.85 1.04 5.59
C ALA A 54 13.14 0.66 4.14
N GLY A 55 12.41 1.28 3.21
CA GLY A 55 12.52 0.97 1.78
C GLY A 55 11.78 -0.30 1.34
N PHE A 56 11.12 -1.01 2.25
CA PHE A 56 10.29 -2.16 1.90
C PHE A 56 8.80 -1.84 2.01
N VAL A 57 8.04 -2.39 1.07
CA VAL A 57 6.57 -2.42 1.10
C VAL A 57 6.14 -3.85 1.33
N ARG A 58 5.42 -4.11 2.42
CA ARG A 58 4.85 -5.42 2.72
C ARG A 58 3.36 -5.40 2.41
N SER A 59 2.94 -6.26 1.48
CA SER A 59 1.55 -6.48 1.12
C SER A 59 1.14 -7.95 1.32
N PRO A 60 -0.14 -8.23 1.58
CA PRO A 60 -0.65 -9.59 1.50
C PRO A 60 -0.53 -10.07 0.05
N ALA A 61 -0.09 -11.32 -0.14
CA ALA A 61 0.22 -11.93 -1.44
C ALA A 61 -0.95 -11.97 -2.45
N THR A 62 -2.14 -11.51 -2.06
CA THR A 62 -3.37 -11.46 -2.88
C THR A 62 -3.37 -10.31 -3.90
N ILE A 63 -2.55 -9.28 -3.76
CA ILE A 63 -2.26 -8.37 -4.88
C ILE A 63 -1.29 -9.04 -5.85
N LYS A 64 -1.73 -10.14 -6.47
CA LYS A 64 -1.16 -10.57 -7.74
C LYS A 64 -1.39 -9.43 -8.72
N ALA A 65 -0.30 -8.81 -9.14
CA ALA A 65 -0.28 -7.97 -10.32
C ALA A 65 -1.07 -8.68 -11.42
N THR A 66 -2.22 -8.13 -11.78
CA THR A 66 -2.78 -8.32 -13.12
C THR A 66 -1.78 -7.67 -14.06
N SER A 67 -0.73 -8.43 -14.37
CA SER A 67 0.02 -8.27 -15.62
C SER A 67 -0.98 -8.65 -16.71
N ASN A 68 -1.62 -7.61 -17.24
CA ASN A 68 -2.39 -7.72 -18.47
C ASN A 68 -1.38 -7.79 -19.63
N GLU A 69 -1.55 -8.82 -20.45
CA GLU A 69 -0.92 -9.13 -21.74
C GLU A 69 0.53 -9.66 -21.74
#